data_AF-A0A3C0MG28-F1
#
_entry.id   AF-A0A3C0MG28-F1
#
_cell.length_a   1.000
_cell.length_b   1.000
_cell.length_c   1.000
_cell.angle_alpha   90.00
_cell.angle_beta   90.00
_cell.angle_gamma   90.00
#
_symmetry.space_group_name_H-M   'P 1'
#
loop_
_entity.id
_entity.type
_entity.pdbx_description
1 polymer ?
#
loop_
_entity_poly.entity_id
_entity_poly.type
_entity_poly.pdbx_seq_one_letter_code
_entity_poly.pdbx_strand_id
1 'polypeptide(L)'
;MSEHDNHADATSELPPFPVESSSNPKKEPSGAERRRHRRAPMKLGARFLLDDGSEHQGSVIDISLGGISFAAKIQPPAGTGIIAYVDELGRLEGHVQRGHSDGFAVALNLSPY
;
A
#
# COMPACT_ATOMS: atom_id res chain seq x y z
N MET A 1 54.64 -34.97 -32.39
CA MET A 1 54.25 -33.97 -33.39
C MET A 1 53.43 -34.72 -34.43
N SER A 2 52.11 -34.69 -34.26
CA SER A 2 51.17 -34.05 -35.21
C SER A 2 50.65 -35.16 -36.13
N GLU A 3 49.38 -35.42 -36.39
CA GLU A 3 48.12 -34.66 -36.33
C GLU A 3 47.00 -35.68 -36.06
N HIS A 4 46.05 -35.37 -35.17
CA HIS A 4 44.83 -36.19 -35.03
C HIS A 4 43.79 -35.62 -35.99
N ASP A 5 43.66 -36.23 -37.16
CA ASP A 5 42.57 -35.99 -38.11
C ASP A 5 41.25 -36.52 -37.54
N ASN A 6 40.41 -35.59 -37.11
CA ASN A 6 39.00 -35.83 -36.81
C ASN A 6 38.18 -35.53 -38.07
N HIS A 7 37.40 -36.49 -38.58
CA HIS A 7 36.12 -36.22 -39.26
C HIS A 7 35.35 -37.54 -39.47
N ALA A 8 34.27 -37.82 -38.75
CA ALA A 8 32.91 -37.25 -38.81
C ALA A 8 31.98 -38.09 -39.71
N ASP A 9 31.31 -39.07 -39.10
CA ASP A 9 30.09 -39.69 -39.64
C ASP A 9 28.95 -39.43 -38.67
N ALA A 10 28.06 -38.51 -39.04
CA ALA A 10 26.70 -38.40 -38.50
C ALA A 10 25.95 -37.29 -39.26
N THR A 11 25.40 -37.63 -40.42
CA THR A 11 24.32 -36.85 -41.03
C THR A 11 23.17 -37.81 -41.35
N SER A 12 22.18 -37.86 -40.46
CA SER A 12 20.81 -38.16 -40.83
C SER A 12 19.97 -36.94 -40.48
N GLU A 13 19.26 -36.49 -41.49
CA GLU A 13 18.52 -35.24 -41.58
C GLU A 13 17.43 -35.10 -40.50
N LEU A 14 17.30 -33.87 -39.98
CA LEU A 14 16.03 -33.33 -39.49
C LEU A 14 15.84 -31.92 -40.08
N PRO A 15 14.65 -31.59 -40.62
CA PRO A 15 14.39 -30.32 -41.29
C PRO A 15 14.30 -29.13 -40.31
N PRO A 16 14.54 -27.89 -40.80
CA PRO A 16 14.48 -26.68 -40.00
C PRO A 16 13.03 -26.20 -39.81
N PHE A 17 12.59 -26.07 -38.56
CA PHE A 17 11.48 -25.19 -38.22
C PHE A 17 12.02 -23.95 -37.49
N PRO A 18 11.86 -22.74 -38.06
CA PRO A 18 12.18 -21.52 -37.36
C PRO A 18 10.98 -21.12 -36.50
N VAL A 19 11.15 -21.07 -35.18
CA VAL A 19 10.27 -20.31 -34.30
C VAL A 19 11.12 -19.36 -33.46
N GLU A 20 11.19 -18.13 -33.95
CA GLU A 20 11.77 -17.02 -33.22
C GLU A 20 10.74 -16.48 -32.21
N SER A 21 11.28 -15.86 -31.16
CA SER A 21 10.61 -14.92 -30.24
C SER A 21 9.83 -15.47 -29.05
N SER A 22 10.47 -15.44 -27.88
CA SER A 22 10.02 -14.64 -26.72
C SER A 22 10.82 -15.07 -25.49
N SER A 23 11.76 -14.24 -25.05
CA SER A 23 11.57 -13.13 -24.10
C SER A 23 12.00 -13.53 -22.67
N ASN A 24 13.23 -13.11 -22.35
CA ASN A 24 13.75 -12.68 -21.06
C ASN A 24 13.32 -13.42 -19.76
N PRO A 25 14.24 -14.12 -19.06
CA PRO A 25 13.96 -14.70 -17.76
C PRO A 25 14.26 -13.69 -16.64
N LYS A 26 13.23 -13.22 -15.94
CA LYS A 26 13.35 -12.86 -14.52
C LYS A 26 11.96 -12.61 -13.93
N LYS A 27 11.48 -13.55 -13.12
CA LYS A 27 11.33 -13.40 -11.65
C LYS A 27 10.50 -14.56 -11.14
N GLU A 28 11.18 -15.54 -10.54
CA GLU A 28 10.54 -16.62 -9.80
C GLU A 28 9.74 -16.03 -8.62
N PRO A 29 8.47 -16.41 -8.42
CA PRO A 29 7.77 -16.20 -7.17
C PRO A 29 7.92 -17.47 -6.33
N SER A 30 8.83 -17.46 -5.36
CA SER A 30 8.94 -18.54 -4.38
C SER A 30 8.74 -18.00 -2.98
N GLY A 31 7.74 -18.53 -2.27
CA GLY A 31 7.74 -18.58 -0.81
C GLY A 31 6.56 -17.93 -0.10
N ALA A 32 5.64 -18.80 0.35
CA ALA A 32 4.92 -18.71 1.62
C ALA A 32 3.73 -17.72 1.75
N GLU A 33 2.56 -18.20 1.35
CA GLU A 33 1.49 -18.58 2.28
C GLU A 33 1.30 -17.71 3.55
N ARG A 34 0.45 -16.67 3.45
CA ARG A 34 -0.49 -16.14 4.49
C ARG A 34 -0.94 -14.69 4.20
N ARG A 35 -1.42 -14.40 3.00
CA ARG A 35 -2.12 -13.11 2.75
C ARG A 35 -3.55 -13.38 2.31
N ARG A 36 -4.30 -14.05 3.19
CA ARG A 36 -5.74 -14.30 3.08
C ARG A 36 -6.60 -13.03 3.24
N HIS A 37 -6.03 -11.83 3.27
CA HIS A 37 -6.81 -10.60 3.28
C HIS A 37 -6.54 -9.84 2.01
N ARG A 38 -7.44 -10.03 1.04
CA ARG A 38 -7.68 -9.10 -0.07
C ARG A 38 -8.02 -7.75 0.58
N ARG A 39 -7.00 -6.94 0.88
CA ARG A 39 -7.19 -5.56 1.32
C ARG A 39 -7.73 -4.82 0.11
N ALA A 40 -9.06 -4.82 -0.06
CA ALA A 40 -9.68 -3.73 -0.80
C ALA A 40 -9.18 -2.46 -0.10
N PRO A 41 -8.54 -1.51 -0.81
CA PRO A 41 -8.24 -0.22 -0.22
C PRO A 41 -9.57 0.47 0.02
N MET A 42 -10.23 0.11 1.11
CA MET A 42 -11.42 0.80 1.57
C MET A 42 -10.88 2.10 2.13
N LYS A 43 -10.86 3.13 1.28
CA LYS A 43 -10.68 4.51 1.73
C LYS A 43 -11.89 4.78 2.62
N LEU A 44 -11.76 4.46 3.91
CA LEU A 44 -12.82 4.70 4.87
C LEU A 44 -13.04 6.20 4.88
N GLY A 45 -14.23 6.60 4.41
CA GLY A 45 -14.67 7.97 4.45
C GLY A 45 -14.64 8.44 5.89
N ALA A 46 -14.03 9.59 6.10
CA ALA A 46 -14.01 10.25 7.40
C ALA A 46 -14.54 11.66 7.23
N ARG A 47 -15.44 12.05 8.12
CA ARG A 47 -15.89 13.44 8.25
C ARG A 47 -15.42 13.94 9.60
N PHE A 48 -14.66 15.01 9.62
CA PHE A 48 -14.15 15.59 10.86
C PHE A 48 -14.63 17.02 11.02
N LEU A 49 -15.09 17.32 12.22
CA LEU A 49 -15.46 18.65 12.65
C LEU A 49 -14.31 19.18 13.50
N LEU A 50 -13.83 20.37 13.14
CA LEU A 50 -12.81 21.08 13.90
C LEU A 50 -13.45 21.93 15.01
N ASP A 51 -12.61 22.48 15.89
CA ASP A 51 -13.04 23.35 16.99
C ASP A 51 -13.67 24.68 16.54
N ASP A 52 -13.35 25.15 15.34
CA ASP A 52 -13.97 26.32 14.71
C ASP A 52 -15.39 26.04 14.16
N GLY A 53 -15.86 24.79 14.26
CA GLY A 53 -17.14 24.34 13.75
C GLY A 53 -17.16 24.04 12.25
N SER A 54 -16.01 24.11 11.58
CA SER A 54 -15.91 23.74 10.17
C SER A 54 -15.91 22.21 10.00
N GLU A 55 -16.80 21.72 9.13
CA GLU A 55 -16.84 20.32 8.75
C GLU A 55 -16.02 20.09 7.49
N HIS A 56 -15.15 19.08 7.54
CA HIS A 56 -14.30 18.70 6.44
C HIS A 56 -14.38 17.20 6.20
N GLN A 57 -14.14 16.83 4.95
CA GLN A 57 -14.17 15.44 4.51
C GLN A 57 -12.74 14.98 4.20
N GLY A 58 -12.48 13.71 4.49
CA GLY A 58 -11.21 13.08 4.19
C GLY A 58 -11.34 11.56 4.21
N SER A 59 -10.21 10.89 4.33
CA SER A 59 -10.18 9.43 4.42
C SER A 59 -9.16 8.98 5.44
N VAL A 60 -9.39 7.85 6.08
CA VAL A 60 -8.40 7.29 6.99
C VAL A 60 -7.25 6.68 6.19
N ILE A 61 -6.01 7.08 6.53
CA ILE A 61 -4.78 6.53 5.94
C ILE A 61 -4.25 5.39 6.81
N ASP A 62 -4.18 5.63 8.11
CA ASP A 62 -3.57 4.72 9.09
C ASP A 62 -4.26 4.87 10.44
N ILE A 63 -4.41 3.76 11.16
CA ILE A 63 -5.02 3.70 12.48
C ILE A 63 -4.07 2.95 13.39
N SER A 64 -3.76 3.56 14.53
CA SER A 64 -3.03 2.98 15.63
C SER A 64 -3.86 3.04 16.91
N LEU A 65 -3.46 2.29 17.93
CA LEU A 65 -4.15 2.33 19.23
C LEU A 65 -4.12 3.73 19.86
N GLY A 66 -3.10 4.54 19.57
CA GLY A 66 -2.96 5.89 20.14
C GLY A 66 -3.51 7.02 19.27
N GLY A 67 -3.86 6.76 18.01
CA GLY A 67 -4.16 7.83 17.07
C GLY A 67 -4.49 7.38 15.66
N ILE A 68 -5.06 8.28 14.88
CA ILE A 68 -5.50 8.06 13.50
C ILE A 68 -4.91 9.14 12.60
N SER A 69 -4.43 8.73 11.43
CA SER A 69 -4.01 9.65 10.37
C SER A 69 -5.10 9.79 9.32
N PHE A 70 -5.50 11.02 9.05
CA PHE A 70 -6.49 11.36 8.04
C PHE A 70 -5.83 12.03 6.84
N ALA A 71 -6.21 11.59 5.65
CA ALA A 71 -5.94 12.26 4.39
C ALA A 71 -6.95 13.37 4.19
N ALA A 72 -6.48 14.60 4.10
CA ALA A 72 -7.33 15.78 3.96
C ALA A 72 -6.57 16.89 3.21
N LYS A 73 -7.33 17.77 2.54
CA LYS A 73 -6.74 18.98 1.91
C LYS A 73 -6.42 20.08 2.93
N ILE A 74 -6.92 19.94 4.15
CA ILE A 74 -6.69 20.89 5.23
C ILE A 74 -5.61 20.37 6.18
N GLN A 75 -4.95 21.30 6.85
CA GLN A 75 -3.96 21.00 7.90
C GLN A 75 -4.30 21.88 9.10
N PRO A 76 -5.14 21.40 10.02
CA PRO A 76 -5.42 22.13 11.25
C PRO A 76 -4.14 22.25 12.09
N PRO A 77 -4.00 23.31 12.91
CA PRO A 77 -2.86 23.45 13.80
C PRO A 77 -2.79 22.32 14.83
N ALA A 78 -1.59 22.03 15.31
CA ALA A 78 -1.41 21.07 16.40
C ALA A 78 -2.13 21.59 17.66
N GLY A 79 -2.79 20.68 18.38
CA GLY A 79 -3.62 20.98 19.54
C GLY A 79 -5.09 21.24 19.21
N THR A 80 -5.47 21.43 17.93
CA THR A 80 -6.88 21.57 17.53
C THR A 80 -7.67 20.34 17.92
N GLY A 81 -8.75 20.54 18.69
CA GLY A 81 -9.70 19.50 19.04
C GLY A 81 -10.52 19.12 17.81
N ILE A 82 -10.68 17.82 17.56
CA ILE A 82 -11.48 17.33 16.44
C ILE A 82 -12.44 16.22 16.87
N ILE A 83 -13.57 16.15 16.16
CA ILE A 83 -14.51 15.05 16.22
C ILE A 83 -14.60 14.42 14.83
N ALA A 84 -14.09 13.21 14.68
CA ALA A 84 -14.12 12.47 13.42
C ALA A 84 -15.20 11.37 13.44
N TYR A 85 -16.08 11.35 12.46
CA TYR A 85 -16.99 10.27 12.16
C TYR A 85 -16.38 9.42 11.05
N VAL A 86 -16.03 8.18 11.38
CA VAL A 86 -15.50 7.20 10.43
C VAL A 86 -16.54 6.10 10.28
N ASP A 87 -16.93 5.79 9.04
CA ASP A 87 -18.07 4.91 8.76
C ASP A 87 -18.04 3.57 9.53
N GLU A 88 -16.88 2.92 9.61
CA GLU A 88 -16.72 1.64 10.30
C GLU A 88 -16.29 1.73 11.77
N LEU A 89 -15.77 2.88 12.23
CA LEU A 89 -15.27 3.05 13.62
C LEU A 89 -16.21 3.87 14.50
N GLY A 90 -17.16 4.59 13.90
CA GLY A 90 -18.06 5.50 14.58
C GLY A 90 -17.41 6.86 14.87
N ARG A 91 -17.85 7.48 15.98
CA ARG A 91 -17.37 8.79 16.43
C ARG A 91 -16.09 8.63 17.22
N LEU A 92 -15.06 9.33 16.79
CA LEU A 92 -13.74 9.39 17.37
C LEU A 92 -13.48 10.83 17.80
N GLU A 93 -13.01 11.00 19.02
CA GLU A 93 -12.67 12.30 19.57
C GLU A 93 -11.16 12.35 19.84
N GLY A 94 -10.56 13.48 19.56
CA GLY A 94 -9.12 13.63 19.72
C GLY A 94 -8.65 15.04 19.46
N HIS A 95 -7.34 15.19 19.37
CA HIS A 95 -6.70 16.44 18.99
C HIS A 95 -5.63 16.19 17.93
N VAL A 96 -5.42 17.17 17.06
CA VAL A 96 -4.36 17.11 16.05
C VAL A 96 -3.01 17.12 16.74
N GLN A 97 -2.18 16.10 16.51
CA GLN A 97 -0.78 16.11 16.97
C GLN A 97 0.12 16.84 15.99
N ARG A 98 -0.06 16.59 14.69
CA ARG A 98 0.77 17.16 13.62
C ARG A 98 0.11 17.04 12.26
N GLY A 99 0.36 18.00 11.38
CA GLY A 99 0.11 17.87 9.94
C GLY A 99 1.24 17.11 9.23
N HIS A 100 0.95 16.53 8.07
CA HIS A 100 1.92 15.96 7.14
C HIS A 100 1.48 16.19 5.69
N SER A 101 2.28 15.76 4.72
CA SER A 101 2.06 16.03 3.29
C SER A 101 0.70 15.55 2.76
N ASP A 102 0.19 14.43 3.29
CA ASP A 102 -1.07 13.81 2.85
C ASP A 102 -2.30 14.24 3.67
N GLY A 103 -2.14 15.05 4.73
CA GLY A 103 -3.20 15.38 5.69
C GLY A 103 -2.70 15.65 7.12
N PHE A 104 -3.27 15.00 8.14
CA PHE A 104 -2.88 15.22 9.53
C PHE A 104 -3.10 13.99 10.43
N ALA A 105 -2.32 13.92 11.50
CA ALA A 105 -2.39 12.88 12.52
C ALA A 105 -3.09 13.40 13.78
N VAL A 106 -3.96 12.58 14.34
CA VAL A 106 -4.82 12.89 15.48
C VAL A 106 -4.53 11.89 16.59
N ALA A 107 -4.26 12.38 17.79
CA ALA A 107 -4.27 11.55 18.98
C ALA A 107 -5.71 11.32 19.42
N LEU A 108 -6.10 10.06 19.61
CA LEU A 108 -7.41 9.74 20.14
C LEU A 108 -7.43 9.94 21.65
N ASN A 109 -8.48 10.60 22.16
CA ASN A 109 -8.75 10.65 23.58
C ASN A 109 -9.45 9.35 23.99
N LEU A 110 -8.67 8.30 24.26
CA LEU A 110 -9.18 7.10 24.90
C LEU A 110 -9.39 7.42 26.38
N SER A 111 -10.65 7.60 26.80
CA SER A 111 -10.95 7.74 28.23
C SER A 111 -10.53 6.45 28.94
N PRO A 112 -9.60 6.48 29.90
CA PRO A 112 -9.26 5.30 30.67
C PRO A 112 -10.48 4.91 31.51
N TYR A 113 -10.87 3.65 31.41
CA TYR A 113 -11.94 3.07 32.25
C TYR A 113 -11.38 2.70 33.63
#